data_AF-A0A1V8YD65-F1
#
_entry.id   AF-A0A1V8YD65-F1
#
_cell.length_a   1.000
_cell.length_b   1.000
_cell.length_c   1.000
_cell.angle_alpha   90.00
_cell.angle_beta   90.00
_cell.angle_gamma   90.00
#
_symmetry.space_group_name_H-M   'P 1'
#
loop_
_entity.id
_entity.type
_entity.pdbx_description
1 polymer ?
#
loop_
_entity_poly.entity_id
_entity_poly.type
_entity_poly.pdbx_seq_one_letter_code
_entity_poly.pdbx_strand_id
1 'polypeptide(L)' 'MDYFDQAMGLFSKGVFASGSLLTVWGIIQLGAAIKEHNGPGMQNSIFQIVGGAVIIAAGAWIATISI' A
#
# COMPACT_ATOMS: atom_id res chain seq x y z
N MET A 1 8.23 -24.44 14.22
CA MET A 1 8.40 -24.06 12.81
C MET A 1 7.07 -23.65 12.20
N ASP A 2 5.98 -24.40 12.39
CA ASP A 2 4.64 -24.07 11.86
C ASP A 2 4.05 -22.71 12.32
N TYR A 3 4.20 -22.34 13.59
CA TYR A 3 3.66 -21.07 14.12
C TYR A 3 4.34 -19.82 13.57
N PHE A 4 5.59 -19.93 13.13
CA PHE A 4 6.35 -18.80 12.60
C PHE A 4 5.89 -18.47 11.18
N ASP A 5 5.74 -19.49 10.32
CA ASP A 5 5.16 -19.33 8.98
C ASP A 5 3.71 -18.84 9.03
N GLN A 6 2.92 -19.34 9.99
CA GLN A 6 1.55 -18.86 10.17
C GLN A 6 1.51 -17.38 10.60
N ALA A 7 2.40 -16.97 11.51
CA ALA A 7 2.54 -15.59 11.92
C ALA A 7 3.03 -14.69 10.77
N MET A 8 3.99 -15.14 9.97
CA MET A 8 4.49 -14.41 8.81
C MET A 8 3.42 -14.27 7.73
N GLY A 9 2.61 -15.31 7.50
CA GLY A 9 1.48 -15.28 6.58
C GLY A 9 0.38 -14.32 7.03
N LEU A 10 0.07 -14.25 8.32
CA LEU A 10 -0.86 -13.26 8.88
C LEU A 10 -0.30 -11.83 8.76
N PHE A 11 1.00 -11.67 9.00
CA PHE A 11 1.68 -10.38 8.86
C PHE A 11 1.66 -9.88 7.41
N SER A 12 2.00 -10.73 6.45
CA SER A 12 1.92 -10.41 5.01
C SER A 12 0.51 -9.98 4.60
N LYS A 13 -0.54 -10.68 5.07
CA LYS A 13 -1.93 -10.27 4.83
C LYS A 13 -2.24 -8.89 5.42
N GLY A 14 -1.72 -8.60 6.61
CA GLY A 14 -1.85 -7.28 7.24
C GLY A 14 -1.16 -6.16 6.44
N VAL A 15 0.04 -6.43 5.92
CA VAL A 15 0.80 -5.49 5.07
C VAL A 15 0.09 -5.28 3.72
N PHE A 16 -0.47 -6.33 3.13
CA PHE A 16 -1.30 -6.21 1.94
C PHE A 16 -2.54 -5.34 2.17
N ALA A 17 -3.24 -5.57 3.29
CA ALA A 17 -4.42 -4.80 3.65
C ALA A 17 -4.09 -3.31 3.82
N SER A 18 -3.01 -2.99 4.56
CA SER A 18 -2.60 -1.60 4.76
C SER A 18 -2.09 -0.93 3.47
N GLY A 19 -1.34 -1.66 2.63
CA GLY A 19 -0.89 -1.16 1.33
C GLY A 19 -2.04 -0.87 0.37
N SER A 20 -3.06 -1.73 0.33
CA SER A 20 -4.25 -1.53 -0.49
C SER A 20 -5.06 -0.31 -0.04
N LEU A 21 -5.24 -0.12 1.27
CA LEU A 21 -5.89 1.06 1.85
C LEU A 21 -5.15 2.36 1.52
N LEU A 22 -3.82 2.37 1.64
CA LEU A 22 -3.01 3.55 1.31
C LEU A 22 -3.06 3.89 -0.18
N THR A 23 -3.08 2.87 -1.04
CA THR A 23 -3.21 3.07 -2.50
C THR A 23 -4.56 3.68 -2.85
N VAL A 24 -5.66 3.15 -2.29
CA VAL A 24 -7.02 3.69 -2.49
C VAL A 24 -7.11 5.12 -1.96
N TRP A 25 -6.55 5.40 -0.78
CA TRP A 25 -6.52 6.73 -0.20
C TRP A 25 -5.75 7.74 -1.07
N GLY A 26 -4.62 7.33 -1.65
CA GLY A 26 -3.87 8.14 -2.61
C GLY A 26 -4.69 8.47 -3.87
N ILE A 27 -5.45 7.51 -4.41
CA ILE A 27 -6.34 7.72 -5.56
C ILE A 27 -7.47 8.71 -5.22
N ILE A 28 -8.06 8.60 -4.03
CA ILE A 28 -9.11 9.52 -3.56
C ILE A 28 -8.57 10.95 -3.46
N GLN A 29 -7.40 11.13 -2.84
CA GLN A 29 -6.75 12.45 -2.75
C GLN A 29 -6.37 13.01 -4.12
N LEU A 30 -5.98 12.15 -5.08
CA LEU A 30 -5.69 12.58 -6.43
C LEU A 30 -6.94 13.14 -7.13
N GLY A 31 -8.08 12.45 -6.98
CA GLY A 31 -9.38 12.93 -7.48
C GLY A 31 -9.81 14.24 -6.81
N ALA A 32 -9.62 14.36 -5.50
CA ALA A 32 -9.89 15.59 -4.76
C ALA A 32 -8.97 16.75 -5.18
N ALA A 33 -7.68 16.50 -5.36
CA ALA A 33 -6.70 17.50 -5.80
C ALA A 33 -6.94 17.97 -7.24
N ILE A 34 -7.38 17.09 -8.14
CA ILE A 34 -7.82 17.45 -9.49
C ILE A 34 -9.03 18.38 -9.42
N LYS A 35 -10.03 18.04 -8.60
CA LYS A 35 -11.24 18.87 -8.40
C LYS A 35 -10.90 20.26 -7.88
N GLU A 36 -9.93 20.36 -6.98
CA GLU A 36 -9.50 21.62 -6.37
C GLU A 36 -8.46 22.38 -7.21
N HIS A 37 -8.08 21.89 -8.40
CA HIS A 37 -6.98 22.44 -9.22
C HIS A 37 -5.69 22.64 -8.42
N ASN A 38 -5.46 21.77 -7.43
CA ASN A 38 -4.37 21.90 -6.49
C ASN A 38 -3.14 21.14 -7.03
N GLY A 39 -2.34 21.80 -7.89
CA GLY A 39 -1.14 21.23 -8.52
C GLY A 39 -0.18 20.53 -7.53
N PRO A 40 0.16 21.14 -6.39
CA PRO A 40 0.96 20.50 -5.35
C PRO A 40 0.28 19.28 -4.70
N GLY A 41 -1.04 19.34 -4.52
CA GLY A 41 -1.83 18.24 -3.96
C GLY A 41 -1.86 17.01 -4.86
N MET A 42 -1.91 17.21 -6.19
CA MET A 42 -1.82 16.15 -7.20
C MET A 42 -0.47 15.43 -7.15
N GLN A 43 0.63 16.19 -7.06
CA GLN A 43 1.98 15.62 -6.98
C GLN A 43 2.14 14.76 -5.72
N ASN A 44 1.68 15.25 -4.57
CA ASN A 44 1.74 14.50 -3.32
C ASN A 44 0.88 13.22 -3.35
N SER A 45 -0.28 13.27 -4.01
CA SER A 45 -1.16 12.10 -4.11
C SER A 45 -0.60 11.04 -5.07
N ILE A 46 0.10 11.42 -6.14
CA ILE A 46 0.85 10.46 -6.98
C ILE A 46 1.90 9.72 -6.13
N PHE A 47 2.65 10.44 -5.28
CA PHE A 47 3.61 9.80 -4.38
C PHE A 47 2.96 8.87 -3.36
N GLN A 48 1.77 9.20 -2.85
CA GLN A 48 1.02 8.31 -1.97
C GLN A 48 0.55 7.04 -2.69
N ILE A 49 0.12 7.14 -3.96
CA ILE A 49 -0.25 5.99 -4.79
C ILE A 49 0.96 5.10 -5.03
N VAL A 50 2.11 5.69 -5.42
CA VAL A 50 3.36 4.95 -5.64
C VAL A 50 3.82 4.29 -4.34
N GLY A 51 3.79 5.00 -3.21
CA GLY A 51 4.11 4.45 -1.89
C GLY A 51 3.20 3.29 -1.49
N GLY A 52 1.88 3.42 -1.73
CA GLY A 52 0.91 2.34 -1.51
C GLY A 52 1.19 1.11 -2.38
N ALA A 53 1.48 1.31 -3.67
CA ALA A 53 1.83 0.22 -4.59
C ALA A 53 3.12 -0.51 -4.17
N VAL A 54 4.11 0.22 -3.66
CA VAL A 54 5.35 -0.37 -3.12
C VAL A 54 5.06 -1.20 -1.86
N ILE A 55 4.16 -0.74 -0.98
CA ILE A 55 3.76 -1.51 0.21
C ILE A 55 3.03 -2.80 -0.18
N ILE A 56 2.16 -2.75 -1.19
CA ILE A 56 1.51 -3.95 -1.73
C ILE A 56 2.55 -4.91 -2.32
N ALA A 57 3.50 -4.41 -3.10
CA ALA A 57 4.57 -5.22 -3.66
C ALA A 57 5.46 -5.84 -2.56
N ALA A 58 5.75 -5.10 -1.49
CA ALA A 58 6.47 -5.61 -0.32
C ALA A 58 5.66 -6.67 0.43
N GLY A 59 4.35 -6.48 0.60
CA GLY A 59 3.45 -7.50 1.17
C GLY A 59 3.43 -8.80 0.35
N ALA A 60 3.44 -8.67 -0.98
CA ALA A 60 3.56 -9.79 -1.93
C ALA A 60 4.90 -10.52 -1.78
N TRP A 61 5.97 -9.77 -1.63
CA TRP A 61 7.31 -10.34 -1.51
C TRP A 61 7.54 -11.00 -0.14
N ILE A 62 7.01 -10.42 0.94
CA ILE A 62 7.01 -11.05 2.27
C ILE A 62 6.19 -12.35 2.26
N ALA A 63 5.11 -12.44 1.47
CA ALA A 63 4.36 -13.69 1.31
C ALA A 63 5.19 -14.80 0.64
N THR A 64 6.15 -14.43 -0.22
CA THR A 64 7.05 -15.36 -0.89
C THR A 64 8.30 -15.72 -0.09
N ILE A 65 8.66 -14.91 0.92
CA ILE A 65 9.70 -15.25 1.89
C ILE A 65 9.06 -16.21 2.90
N SER A 66 9.07 -17.49 2.56
CA SER A 66 8.82 -18.61 3.49
C SER A 66 10.20 -19.04 4.03
N ILE A 67 10.34 -19.15 5.36
CA ILE A 67 11.60 -19.55 6.02
C ILE A 67 11.42 -20.86 6.78
#